data_AF-A0A6N2NL08-F1
#
_entry.id   AF-A0A6N2NL08-F1
#
_cell.length_a   1.000
_cell.length_b   1.000
_cell.length_c   1.000
_cell.angle_alpha   90.00
_cell.angle_beta   90.00
_cell.angle_gamma   90.00
#
_symmetry.space_group_name_H-M   'P 1'
#
loop_
_entity.id
_entity.type
_entity.pdbx_description
1 polymer ?
#
loop_
_entity_poly.entity_id
_entity_poly.type
_entity_poly.pdbx_seq_one_letter_code
_entity_poly.pdbx_strand_id
1 'polypeptide(L)'
;MKHHIGVIHLLKKKGEIMSASLVDIERDYLSIDKRYPKLFASPEFSKVIVNWPKGNLKLSIHTPVSFEHDFVEDSSEAEKKELSTTFLSQKLGKPENGSTVWNAKIILLSGLSKNALEDLSSEKRYDDRVPHICNILRFAVLKRDRSFMAIGGPWDSADGGDPSVDDSALIQTALRHTKDVTQLDLRNCHNWNRFLEIHYDRFGIDGLFSHREVTVLFVPDLSECLPSLDAWREQWLAHKKAVADREYQLSLKKEGYKEGR
;
A
#
# COMPACT_ATOMS: atom_id res chain seq x y z
N MET A 1 7.41 16.70 -5.36
CA MET A 1 7.95 15.54 -4.62
C MET A 1 7.50 14.29 -5.35
N LYS A 2 8.43 13.39 -5.70
CA LYS A 2 8.12 12.15 -6.42
C LYS A 2 7.77 11.05 -5.41
N HIS A 3 6.53 10.57 -5.46
CA HIS A 3 6.12 9.38 -4.73
C HIS A 3 6.45 8.17 -5.60
N HIS A 4 7.14 7.19 -5.03
CA HIS A 4 7.51 5.97 -5.77
C HIS A 4 6.97 4.76 -5.04
N ILE A 5 6.47 3.78 -5.79
CA ILE A 5 6.21 2.46 -5.25
C ILE A 5 7.58 1.78 -5.06
N GLY A 6 7.92 1.45 -3.81
CA GLY A 6 9.06 0.62 -3.47
C GLY A 6 8.60 -0.78 -3.11
N VAL A 7 9.42 -1.79 -3.41
CA VAL A 7 9.15 -3.18 -3.00
C VAL A 7 9.98 -3.51 -1.76
N ILE A 8 9.34 -3.97 -0.70
CA ILE A 8 10.00 -4.43 0.53
C ILE A 8 9.92 -5.95 0.67
N HIS A 9 10.99 -6.52 1.24
CA HIS A 9 11.07 -7.93 1.64
C HIS A 9 10.77 -8.05 3.13
N LEU A 10 9.97 -9.04 3.54
CA LEU A 10 9.79 -9.37 4.96
C LEU A 10 11.00 -10.15 5.48
N LEU A 11 12.04 -9.44 5.89
CA LEU A 11 13.23 -10.08 6.46
C LEU A 11 12.95 -10.57 7.89
N LYS A 12 13.03 -11.89 8.10
CA LYS A 12 13.08 -12.47 9.45
C LYS A 12 14.51 -12.33 10.00
N LYS A 13 14.71 -11.47 11.01
CA LYS A 13 15.96 -11.43 11.77
C LYS A 13 15.87 -12.49 12.87
N LYS A 14 16.93 -13.31 13.05
CA LYS A 14 17.01 -14.41 14.04
C LYS A 14 16.35 -14.00 15.36
N GLY A 15 15.21 -14.60 15.66
CA GLY A 15 14.48 -14.45 16.91
C GLY A 15 14.07 -15.84 17.36
N GLU A 16 14.21 -16.10 18.65
CA GLU A 16 13.74 -17.33 19.31
C GLU A 16 12.24 -17.49 19.02
N ILE A 17 11.82 -18.71 18.69
CA ILE A 17 10.41 -19.03 18.47
C ILE A 17 9.75 -19.01 19.86
N MET A 18 9.23 -17.84 20.24
CA MET A 18 8.45 -17.73 21.46
C MET A 18 7.13 -18.49 21.32
N SER A 19 6.83 -19.30 22.34
CA SER A 19 5.53 -19.98 22.52
C SER A 19 4.45 -18.93 22.80
N ALA A 20 3.95 -18.29 21.75
CA ALA A 20 2.84 -17.35 21.81
C ALA A 20 1.74 -17.82 20.83
N SER A 21 0.49 -17.72 21.28
CA SER A 21 -0.68 -18.06 20.48
C SER A 21 -0.69 -17.26 19.18
N LEU A 22 -0.69 -17.96 18.04
CA LEU A 22 -0.95 -17.37 16.73
C LEU A 22 -2.43 -17.03 16.53
N VAL A 23 -3.27 -17.50 17.46
CA VAL A 23 -4.73 -17.42 17.44
C VAL A 23 -5.24 -16.13 18.06
N ASP A 24 -4.41 -15.44 18.85
CA ASP A 24 -4.81 -14.19 19.51
C ASP A 24 -4.98 -13.10 18.45
N ILE A 25 -6.26 -12.80 18.20
CA ILE A 25 -6.76 -11.85 17.21
C ILE A 25 -6.43 -10.42 17.65
N GLU A 26 -6.65 -10.09 18.92
CA GLU A 26 -6.39 -8.77 19.47
C GLU A 26 -5.08 -8.80 20.25
N ARG A 27 -4.23 -7.78 20.03
CA ARG A 27 -2.92 -7.65 20.67
C ARG A 27 -2.71 -6.21 21.13
N ASP A 28 -2.52 -6.05 22.42
CA ASP A 28 -2.18 -4.78 23.06
C ASP A 28 -0.69 -4.43 22.88
N TYR A 29 -0.26 -3.30 23.45
CA TYR A 29 1.13 -2.86 23.40
C TYR A 29 2.10 -3.91 23.96
N LEU A 30 1.81 -4.45 25.14
CA LEU A 30 2.71 -5.37 25.85
C LEU A 30 2.92 -6.68 25.08
N SER A 31 1.85 -7.22 24.48
CA SER A 31 1.94 -8.43 23.65
C SER A 31 2.74 -8.20 22.37
N ILE A 32 2.63 -7.01 21.75
CA ILE A 32 3.42 -6.64 20.57
C ILE A 32 4.87 -6.38 20.93
N ASP A 33 5.16 -5.61 21.97
CA ASP A 33 6.52 -5.29 22.43
C ASP A 33 7.30 -6.55 22.83
N LYS A 34 6.66 -7.45 23.58
CA LYS A 34 7.24 -8.74 23.96
C LYS A 34 7.58 -9.61 22.75
N ARG A 35 6.71 -9.62 21.72
CA ARG A 35 6.88 -10.46 20.53
C ARG A 35 7.83 -9.85 19.50
N TYR A 36 7.84 -8.53 19.40
CA TYR A 36 8.58 -7.75 18.42
C TYR A 36 9.34 -6.61 19.11
N PRO A 37 10.35 -6.90 19.93
CA PRO A 37 11.04 -5.88 20.75
C PRO A 37 11.85 -4.85 19.94
N LYS A 38 11.92 -5.02 18.62
CA LYS A 38 12.56 -4.08 17.67
C LYS A 38 11.55 -3.30 16.84
N LEU A 39 10.26 -3.61 16.98
CA LEU A 39 9.20 -2.87 16.32
C LEU A 39 8.97 -1.60 17.12
N PHE A 40 9.12 -0.45 16.46
CA PHE A 40 8.70 0.80 17.05
C PHE A 40 7.17 0.85 17.07
N ALA A 41 6.60 1.02 18.26
CA ALA A 41 5.18 1.33 18.45
C ALA A 41 5.05 2.78 18.95
N SER A 42 4.07 3.51 18.40
CA SER A 42 3.75 4.86 18.87
C SER A 42 3.30 4.82 20.34
N PRO A 43 3.62 5.82 21.18
CA PRO A 43 3.04 5.92 22.53
C PRO A 43 1.51 5.98 22.54
N GLU A 44 0.91 6.45 21.44
CA GLU A 44 -0.55 6.50 21.25
C GLU A 44 -1.13 5.18 20.76
N PHE A 45 -0.31 4.13 20.54
CA PHE A 45 -0.78 2.82 20.13
C PHE A 45 -1.59 2.17 21.25
N SER A 46 -2.84 1.82 20.94
CA SER A 46 -3.75 1.17 21.87
C SER A 46 -3.73 -0.34 21.68
N LYS A 47 -4.04 -0.79 20.46
CA LYS A 47 -4.10 -2.21 20.10
C LYS A 47 -4.04 -2.46 18.60
N VAL A 48 -3.80 -3.72 18.23
CA VAL A 48 -3.90 -4.22 16.87
C VAL A 48 -4.82 -5.44 16.80
N ILE A 49 -5.66 -5.48 15.76
CA ILE A 49 -6.54 -6.61 15.43
C ILE A 49 -5.98 -7.30 14.19
N VAL A 50 -5.67 -8.58 14.32
CA VAL A 50 -5.10 -9.44 13.29
C VAL A 50 -6.24 -10.24 12.66
N ASN A 51 -6.65 -9.86 11.46
CA ASN A 51 -7.82 -10.42 10.79
C ASN A 51 -7.49 -11.53 9.78
N TRP A 52 -6.27 -11.54 9.25
CA TRP A 52 -5.84 -12.51 8.24
C TRP A 52 -6.00 -14.00 8.63
N PRO A 53 -5.94 -14.43 9.90
CA PRO A 53 -6.16 -15.83 10.28
C PRO A 53 -7.64 -16.23 10.35
N LYS A 54 -8.58 -15.27 10.38
CA LYS A 54 -10.01 -15.54 10.66
C LYS A 54 -10.77 -16.15 9.48
N GLY A 55 -10.29 -15.95 8.26
CA GLY A 55 -11.01 -16.32 7.05
C GLY A 55 -10.09 -16.91 6.00
N ASN A 56 -10.70 -17.52 4.99
CA ASN A 56 -9.98 -17.94 3.80
C ASN A 56 -9.61 -16.68 2.99
N LEU A 57 -8.35 -16.25 3.10
CA LEU A 57 -7.83 -15.12 2.34
C LEU A 57 -7.95 -15.44 0.86
N LYS A 58 -8.74 -14.63 0.15
CA LYS A 58 -8.82 -14.68 -1.30
C LYS A 58 -7.64 -13.87 -1.83
N LEU A 59 -6.46 -14.49 -1.84
CA LEU A 59 -5.22 -13.88 -2.30
C LEU A 59 -4.48 -14.89 -3.18
N SER A 60 -4.39 -14.60 -4.48
CA SER A 60 -3.56 -15.44 -5.35
C SER A 60 -2.08 -15.18 -5.08
N ILE A 61 -1.40 -16.15 -4.47
CA ILE A 61 0.07 -16.15 -4.38
C ILE A 61 0.72 -16.68 -5.67
N HIS A 62 -0.05 -17.30 -6.56
CA HIS A 62 0.45 -17.96 -7.77
C HIS A 62 0.35 -17.08 -9.02
N THR A 63 -0.36 -15.95 -8.93
CA THR A 63 -0.46 -14.96 -10.00
C THR A 63 0.45 -13.79 -9.66
N PRO A 64 1.76 -13.85 -9.96
CA PRO A 64 2.67 -12.79 -9.58
C PRO A 64 2.35 -11.50 -10.33
N VAL A 65 2.38 -10.39 -9.59
CA VAL A 65 2.25 -9.03 -10.11
C VAL A 65 3.60 -8.34 -9.97
N SER A 66 4.18 -7.93 -11.09
CA SER A 66 5.42 -7.16 -11.08
C SER A 66 5.11 -5.68 -10.83
N PHE A 67 5.78 -5.09 -9.85
CA PHE A 67 5.78 -3.65 -9.60
C PHE A 67 7.08 -2.99 -10.06
N GLU A 68 7.92 -3.72 -10.79
CA GLU A 68 9.13 -3.18 -11.40
C GLU A 68 8.71 -2.31 -12.60
N HIS A 69 9.00 -1.01 -12.52
CA HIS A 69 8.75 -0.06 -13.60
C HIS A 69 10.03 0.71 -13.91
N ASP A 70 10.31 0.92 -15.20
CA ASP A 70 11.30 1.89 -15.64
C ASP A 70 10.83 3.30 -15.27
N PHE A 71 11.67 4.05 -14.56
CA PHE A 71 11.35 5.41 -14.12
C PHE A 71 11.24 6.34 -15.33
N VAL A 72 10.02 6.71 -15.72
CA VAL A 72 9.81 7.83 -16.65
C VAL A 72 9.77 9.11 -15.82
N GLU A 73 10.86 9.86 -15.89
CA GLU A 73 11.02 11.12 -15.17
C GLU A 73 10.18 12.22 -15.84
N ASP A 74 8.89 12.30 -15.50
CA ASP A 74 8.00 13.33 -16.04
C ASP A 74 8.35 14.70 -15.42
N SER A 75 8.93 15.58 -16.24
CA SER A 75 9.44 16.91 -15.91
C SER A 75 8.31 17.95 -15.81
N SER A 76 7.32 17.67 -14.97
CA SER A 76 6.23 18.60 -14.61
C SER A 76 6.26 18.92 -13.12
N GLU A 77 7.41 19.41 -12.64
CA GLU A 77 7.66 19.69 -11.21
C GLU A 77 6.95 20.95 -10.67
N ALA A 78 6.31 21.75 -11.52
CA ALA A 78 5.73 23.04 -11.14
C ALA A 78 4.31 22.94 -10.58
N GLU A 79 3.47 22.00 -11.04
CA GLU A 79 2.03 21.98 -10.67
C GLU A 79 1.70 21.06 -9.48
N LYS A 80 2.58 20.13 -9.12
CA LYS A 80 2.35 19.17 -8.01
C LYS A 80 2.78 19.70 -6.63
N LYS A 81 3.38 20.89 -6.57
CA LYS A 81 3.88 21.50 -5.31
C LYS A 81 2.77 22.06 -4.43
N GLU A 82 1.65 22.50 -5.02
CA GLU A 82 0.54 23.10 -4.25
C GLU A 82 -0.51 22.08 -3.77
N LEU A 83 -0.69 20.96 -4.49
CA LEU A 83 -1.61 19.91 -4.04
C LEU A 83 -1.10 19.21 -2.76
N SER A 84 0.22 18.98 -2.64
CA SER A 84 0.80 18.08 -1.64
C SER A 84 0.98 18.66 -0.23
N THR A 85 1.08 19.97 -0.08
CA THR A 85 1.09 20.68 1.21
C THR A 85 -0.32 20.86 1.77
N THR A 86 -1.33 20.78 0.89
CA THR A 86 -2.73 20.93 1.28
C THR A 86 -3.33 19.62 1.82
N PHE A 87 -2.90 18.45 1.33
CA PHE A 87 -3.44 17.13 1.77
C PHE A 87 -3.15 16.73 3.22
N LEU A 88 -2.18 17.36 3.90
CA LEU A 88 -1.93 17.15 5.34
C LEU A 88 -2.58 18.23 6.21
N SER A 89 -3.25 19.23 5.61
CA SER A 89 -3.85 20.36 6.34
C SER A 89 -5.24 20.79 5.85
N GLN A 90 -5.89 20.02 4.97
CA GLN A 90 -7.27 20.30 4.56
C GLN A 90 -8.26 19.79 5.61
N LYS A 91 -8.50 20.66 6.59
CA LYS A 91 -9.81 21.00 7.16
C LYS A 91 -10.77 19.84 7.45
N LEU A 92 -10.31 18.84 8.21
CA LEU A 92 -11.24 18.09 9.05
C LEU A 92 -11.69 19.05 10.16
N GLY A 93 -12.98 19.39 10.19
CA GLY A 93 -13.56 20.05 11.37
C GLY A 93 -13.12 19.25 12.60
N LYS A 94 -12.75 19.93 13.69
CA LYS A 94 -12.30 19.26 14.93
C LYS A 94 -13.19 18.03 15.15
N PRO A 95 -12.64 16.80 15.20
CA PRO A 95 -13.45 15.65 15.51
C PRO A 95 -14.19 15.99 16.80
N GLU A 96 -15.51 15.80 16.81
CA GLU A 96 -16.27 15.91 18.06
C GLU A 96 -15.59 14.98 19.07
N ASN A 97 -15.29 15.50 20.26
CA ASN A 97 -14.57 14.75 21.29
C ASN A 97 -15.24 13.39 21.48
N GLY A 98 -14.50 12.30 21.25
CA GLY A 98 -15.04 10.93 21.33
C GLY A 98 -15.46 10.27 20.00
N SER A 99 -15.37 10.95 18.86
CA SER A 99 -15.62 10.34 17.54
C SER A 99 -14.46 9.42 17.10
N THR A 100 -14.71 8.49 16.19
CA THR A 100 -13.66 7.61 15.63
C THR A 100 -13.23 8.11 14.26
N VAL A 101 -11.94 8.37 14.08
CA VAL A 101 -11.35 8.74 12.79
C VAL A 101 -10.86 7.48 12.10
N TRP A 102 -11.42 7.20 10.93
CA TRP A 102 -11.11 6.01 10.16
C TRP A 102 -10.10 6.31 9.06
N ASN A 103 -9.17 5.37 8.86
CA ASN A 103 -8.18 5.39 7.79
C ASN A 103 -8.19 4.04 7.08
N ALA A 104 -8.07 4.08 5.76
CA ALA A 104 -7.91 2.90 4.93
C ALA A 104 -6.53 2.93 4.25
N LYS A 105 -5.80 1.82 4.35
CA LYS A 105 -4.51 1.63 3.70
C LYS A 105 -4.46 0.29 3.00
N ILE A 106 -3.59 0.18 2.00
CA ILE A 106 -3.35 -1.05 1.26
C ILE A 106 -1.88 -1.41 1.26
N ILE A 107 -1.63 -2.71 1.22
CA ILE A 107 -0.33 -3.28 0.90
C ILE A 107 -0.52 -4.23 -0.28
N LEU A 108 0.23 -4.01 -1.35
CA LEU A 108 0.09 -4.77 -2.59
C LEU A 108 1.04 -5.98 -2.56
N LEU A 109 0.49 -7.18 -2.63
CA LEU A 109 1.29 -8.42 -2.68
C LEU A 109 1.72 -8.69 -4.13
N SER A 110 3.02 -8.92 -4.33
CA SER A 110 3.59 -9.23 -5.65
C SER A 110 3.41 -10.70 -6.06
N GLY A 111 2.97 -11.57 -5.16
CA GLY A 111 2.87 -13.01 -5.38
C GLY A 111 4.23 -13.70 -5.39
N LEU A 112 4.26 -14.98 -5.76
CA LEU A 112 5.45 -15.81 -5.85
C LEU A 112 5.88 -15.97 -7.31
N SER A 113 7.16 -15.79 -7.58
CA SER A 113 7.75 -16.18 -8.87
C SER A 113 7.72 -17.70 -9.04
N LYS A 114 7.74 -18.19 -10.28
CA LYS A 114 7.83 -19.63 -10.57
C LYS A 114 9.03 -20.29 -9.88
N ASN A 115 10.20 -19.67 -9.97
CA ASN A 115 11.42 -20.15 -9.32
C ASN A 115 11.25 -20.22 -7.79
N ALA A 116 10.65 -19.20 -7.18
CA ALA A 116 10.43 -19.20 -5.73
C ALA A 116 9.42 -20.26 -5.28
N LEU A 117 8.42 -20.55 -6.11
CA LEU A 117 7.47 -21.63 -5.86
C LEU A 117 8.15 -23.00 -6.00
N GLU A 118 8.96 -23.17 -7.03
CA GLU A 118 9.77 -24.38 -7.25
C GLU A 118 10.74 -24.61 -6.08
N ASP A 119 11.46 -23.58 -5.63
CA ASP A 119 12.36 -23.65 -4.48
C ASP A 119 11.63 -24.06 -3.19
N LEU A 120 10.45 -23.49 -2.92
CA LEU A 120 9.60 -23.86 -1.78
C LEU A 120 9.08 -25.30 -1.85
N SER A 121 8.78 -25.77 -3.07
CA SER A 121 8.29 -27.13 -3.30
C SER A 121 9.41 -28.17 -3.41
N SER A 122 10.67 -27.72 -3.52
CA SER A 122 11.79 -28.61 -3.75
C SER A 122 12.13 -29.38 -2.47
N GLU A 123 12.19 -30.71 -2.57
CA GLU A 123 12.76 -31.58 -1.53
C GLU A 123 14.29 -31.48 -1.44
N LYS A 124 14.89 -30.58 -2.22
CA LYS A 124 16.33 -30.31 -2.20
C LYS A 124 16.68 -29.76 -0.83
N ARG A 125 17.27 -30.62 0.00
CA ARG A 125 17.96 -30.22 1.22
C ARG A 125 19.20 -29.43 0.83
N TYR A 126 19.02 -28.14 0.54
CA TYR A 126 20.11 -27.18 0.66
C TYR A 126 20.65 -27.30 2.08
N ASP A 127 21.98 -27.37 2.20
CA ASP A 127 22.74 -27.38 3.44
C ASP A 127 22.03 -26.57 4.55
N ASP A 128 21.28 -27.31 5.37
CA ASP A 128 20.51 -26.93 6.57
C ASP A 128 19.51 -25.76 6.55
N ARG A 129 19.10 -25.16 5.43
CA ARG A 129 18.15 -24.01 5.47
C ARG A 129 17.12 -23.97 4.35
N VAL A 130 15.91 -24.44 4.64
CA VAL A 130 14.71 -24.09 3.85
C VAL A 130 14.47 -22.57 3.94
N PRO A 131 14.37 -21.84 2.82
CA PRO A 131 14.10 -20.41 2.84
C PRO A 131 12.72 -20.13 3.47
N HIS A 132 12.71 -19.34 4.54
CA HIS A 132 11.48 -18.98 5.24
C HIS A 132 10.56 -18.16 4.31
N ILE A 133 9.26 -18.49 4.26
CA ILE A 133 8.28 -17.84 3.37
C ILE A 133 8.28 -16.31 3.42
N CYS A 134 8.53 -15.71 4.60
CA CYS A 134 8.69 -14.27 4.76
C CYS A 134 9.79 -13.66 3.86
N ASN A 135 10.89 -14.39 3.62
CA ASN A 135 11.96 -13.90 2.76
C ASN A 135 11.57 -13.90 1.26
N ILE A 136 10.45 -14.56 0.93
CA ILE A 136 9.98 -14.75 -0.44
C ILE A 136 8.82 -13.79 -0.75
N LEU A 137 7.95 -13.53 0.23
CA LEU A 137 6.84 -12.58 0.07
C LEU A 137 7.36 -11.16 -0.12
N ARG A 138 6.89 -10.53 -1.19
CA ARG A 138 7.24 -9.16 -1.58
C ARG A 138 6.00 -8.29 -1.58
N PHE A 139 6.13 -7.13 -0.94
CA PHE A 139 5.05 -6.18 -0.83
C PHE A 139 5.46 -4.84 -1.44
N ALA A 140 4.61 -4.28 -2.29
CA ALA A 140 4.73 -2.92 -2.77
C ALA A 140 4.16 -1.96 -1.71
N VAL A 141 4.98 -0.97 -1.37
CA VAL A 141 4.71 0.10 -0.40
C VAL A 141 5.07 1.45 -1.02
N LEU A 142 4.54 2.52 -0.45
CA LEU A 142 4.90 3.87 -0.86
C LEU A 142 6.22 4.26 -0.20
N LYS A 143 7.19 4.72 -1.01
CA LYS A 143 8.39 5.39 -0.52
C LYS A 143 8.18 6.89 -0.56
N ARG A 144 8.21 7.52 0.61
CA ARG A 144 8.18 8.98 0.77
C ARG A 144 9.41 9.40 1.58
N ASP A 145 10.24 10.23 0.98
CA ASP A 145 11.53 10.64 1.52
C ASP A 145 12.40 9.41 1.89
N ARG A 146 12.73 9.24 3.17
CA ARG A 146 13.47 8.09 3.71
C ARG A 146 12.58 7.07 4.44
N SER A 147 11.26 7.19 4.28
CA SER A 147 10.27 6.34 4.95
C SER A 147 9.51 5.46 3.95
N PHE A 148 9.11 4.28 4.43
CA PHE A 148 8.20 3.38 3.73
C PHE A 148 6.87 3.39 4.46
N MET A 149 5.77 3.51 3.71
CA MET A 149 4.42 3.57 4.25
C MET A 149 3.45 2.79 3.36
N ALA A 150 2.39 2.25 3.96
CA ALA A 150 1.29 1.69 3.17
C ALA A 150 0.57 2.81 2.39
N ILE A 151 0.05 2.47 1.22
CA ILE A 151 -0.67 3.41 0.34
C ILE A 151 -2.06 3.63 0.94
N GLY A 152 -2.53 4.87 1.08
CA GLY A 152 -3.86 5.17 1.61
C GLY A 152 -3.87 6.30 2.63
N GLY A 153 -5.03 6.60 3.19
CA GLY A 153 -5.26 7.79 4.01
C GLY A 153 -6.61 7.79 4.74
N PRO A 154 -7.02 8.96 5.24
CA PRO A 154 -8.27 9.10 6.00
C PRO A 154 -9.49 8.91 5.10
N TRP A 155 -10.52 8.31 5.69
CA TRP A 155 -11.86 8.21 5.12
C TRP A 155 -12.50 9.61 5.05
N ASP A 156 -13.21 9.86 3.95
CA ASP A 156 -14.07 11.03 3.77
C ASP A 156 -15.51 10.59 3.59
N SER A 157 -16.47 11.42 4.01
CA SER A 157 -17.90 11.18 3.78
C SER A 157 -18.29 10.93 2.31
N ALA A 158 -17.51 11.45 1.36
CA ALA A 158 -17.69 11.19 -0.07
C ALA A 158 -17.36 9.73 -0.47
N ASP A 159 -16.64 8.98 0.36
CA ASP A 159 -16.26 7.59 0.10
C ASP A 159 -17.38 6.59 0.47
N GLY A 160 -18.46 7.04 1.14
CA GLY A 160 -19.63 6.22 1.40
C GLY A 160 -20.16 6.31 2.84
N GLY A 161 -20.80 5.22 3.28
CA GLY A 161 -21.45 5.12 4.59
C GLY A 161 -20.49 5.02 5.78
N ASP A 162 -21.02 4.67 6.95
CA ASP A 162 -20.26 4.55 8.19
C ASP A 162 -19.23 3.40 8.14
N PRO A 163 -17.91 3.67 8.25
CA PRO A 163 -16.86 2.67 8.23
C PRO A 163 -16.92 1.63 9.37
N SER A 164 -17.74 1.85 10.40
CA SER A 164 -17.95 0.90 11.50
C SER A 164 -18.94 -0.21 11.16
N VAL A 165 -19.77 -0.03 10.13
CA VAL A 165 -20.83 -0.96 9.73
C VAL A 165 -20.31 -2.00 8.75
N ASP A 166 -19.62 -1.57 7.70
CA ASP A 166 -19.03 -2.45 6.69
C ASP A 166 -17.76 -1.86 6.04
N ASP A 167 -17.08 -2.68 5.25
CA ASP A 167 -15.80 -2.31 4.62
C ASP A 167 -15.95 -1.44 3.37
N SER A 168 -17.15 -1.23 2.83
CA SER A 168 -17.37 -0.60 1.52
C SER A 168 -16.79 0.82 1.46
N ALA A 169 -17.04 1.63 2.49
CA ALA A 169 -16.56 3.00 2.57
C ALA A 169 -15.03 3.08 2.69
N LEU A 170 -14.42 2.14 3.42
CA LEU A 170 -12.97 2.04 3.54
C LEU A 170 -12.31 1.53 2.26
N ILE A 171 -12.97 0.62 1.53
CA ILE A 171 -12.50 0.15 0.22
C ILE A 171 -12.53 1.31 -0.79
N GLN A 172 -13.59 2.12 -0.81
CA GLN A 172 -13.64 3.33 -1.67
C GLN A 172 -12.56 4.35 -1.28
N THR A 173 -12.33 4.56 0.02
CA THR A 173 -11.22 5.38 0.52
C THR A 173 -9.88 4.89 -0.02
N ALA A 174 -9.62 3.58 0.09
CA ALA A 174 -8.40 2.97 -0.41
C ALA A 174 -8.24 3.11 -1.93
N LEU A 175 -9.33 2.92 -2.70
CA LEU A 175 -9.36 3.12 -4.15
C LEU A 175 -9.01 4.56 -4.54
N ARG A 176 -9.66 5.55 -3.89
CA ARG A 176 -9.42 6.97 -4.12
C ARG A 176 -7.96 7.33 -3.88
N HIS A 177 -7.44 7.05 -2.68
CA HIS A 177 -6.05 7.39 -2.34
C HIS A 177 -5.03 6.65 -3.20
N THR A 178 -5.29 5.39 -3.56
CA THR A 178 -4.38 4.64 -4.44
C THR A 178 -4.31 5.27 -5.82
N LYS A 179 -5.46 5.57 -6.43
CA LYS A 179 -5.52 6.24 -7.72
C LYS A 179 -4.85 7.60 -7.70
N ASP A 180 -5.09 8.40 -6.65
CA ASP A 180 -4.53 9.75 -6.53
C ASP A 180 -3.01 9.74 -6.35
N VAL A 181 -2.48 8.81 -5.55
CA VAL A 181 -1.05 8.78 -5.18
C VAL A 181 -0.21 8.01 -6.19
N THR A 182 -0.72 6.91 -6.72
CA THR A 182 0.07 5.99 -7.58
C THR A 182 -0.43 5.90 -9.02
N GLN A 183 -1.58 6.50 -9.34
CA GLN A 183 -2.26 6.37 -10.64
C GLN A 183 -2.64 4.93 -11.00
N LEU A 184 -2.56 4.01 -10.03
CA LEU A 184 -3.00 2.62 -10.19
C LEU A 184 -4.51 2.55 -10.04
N ASP A 185 -5.20 2.03 -11.05
CA ASP A 185 -6.65 1.81 -10.99
C ASP A 185 -6.95 0.38 -10.53
N LEU A 186 -7.51 0.25 -9.33
CA LEU A 186 -7.86 -1.02 -8.70
C LEU A 186 -9.38 -1.28 -8.69
N ARG A 187 -10.17 -0.55 -9.48
CA ARG A 187 -11.64 -0.67 -9.50
C ARG A 187 -12.15 -2.07 -9.86
N ASN A 188 -11.37 -2.84 -10.61
CA ASN A 188 -11.70 -4.22 -10.98
C ASN A 188 -11.36 -5.23 -9.88
N CYS A 189 -10.78 -4.80 -8.75
CA CYS A 189 -10.52 -5.68 -7.62
C CYS A 189 -11.84 -6.01 -6.90
N HIS A 190 -12.23 -7.28 -6.90
CA HIS A 190 -13.44 -7.76 -6.22
C HIS A 190 -13.18 -8.28 -4.80
N ASN A 191 -11.94 -8.71 -4.50
CA ASN A 191 -11.60 -9.31 -3.22
C ASN A 191 -10.63 -8.41 -2.44
N TRP A 192 -11.14 -7.78 -1.39
CA TRP A 192 -10.39 -6.91 -0.49
C TRP A 192 -10.23 -7.60 0.85
N ASN A 193 -9.03 -8.09 1.15
CA ASN A 193 -8.79 -8.85 2.37
C ASN A 193 -8.42 -7.90 3.51
N ARG A 194 -9.33 -7.73 4.47
CA ARG A 194 -9.06 -6.99 5.71
C ARG A 194 -7.99 -7.73 6.50
N PHE A 195 -6.77 -7.19 6.51
CA PHE A 195 -5.58 -7.91 6.96
C PHE A 195 -5.22 -7.56 8.40
N LEU A 196 -5.23 -6.27 8.73
CA LEU A 196 -4.84 -5.73 10.02
C LEU A 196 -5.66 -4.48 10.36
N GLU A 197 -5.96 -4.25 11.63
CA GLU A 197 -6.50 -2.97 12.12
C GLU A 197 -5.62 -2.47 13.25
N ILE A 198 -5.20 -1.21 13.17
CA ILE A 198 -4.36 -0.58 14.18
C ILE A 198 -5.17 0.54 14.81
N HIS A 199 -5.27 0.52 16.14
CA HIS A 199 -5.99 1.51 16.91
C HIS A 199 -5.02 2.40 17.66
N TYR A 200 -5.24 3.71 17.57
CA TYR A 200 -4.54 4.71 18.34
C TYR A 200 -5.54 5.50 19.18
N ASP A 201 -5.14 5.83 20.40
CA ASP A 201 -5.84 6.79 21.25
C ASP A 201 -5.08 8.11 21.11
N ARG A 202 -5.67 9.07 20.39
CA ARG A 202 -5.02 10.35 20.08
C ARG A 202 -5.23 11.34 21.21
N PHE A 203 -4.17 12.05 21.59
CA PHE A 203 -4.23 13.06 22.65
C PHE A 203 -4.08 14.48 22.08
N GLY A 204 -4.87 15.41 22.61
CA GLY A 204 -4.78 16.82 22.27
C GLY A 204 -3.52 17.48 22.83
N ILE A 205 -3.28 18.74 22.45
CA ILE A 205 -2.17 19.55 22.98
C ILE A 205 -2.29 19.75 24.50
N ASP A 206 -3.53 19.66 25.02
CA ASP A 206 -3.87 19.67 26.44
C ASP A 206 -3.54 18.34 27.17
N GLY A 207 -3.08 17.32 26.45
CA GLY A 207 -2.82 15.99 26.97
C GLY A 207 -4.08 15.17 27.24
N LEU A 208 -5.27 15.69 26.91
CA LEU A 208 -6.52 15.00 27.09
C LEU A 208 -6.83 14.12 25.88
N PHE A 209 -7.58 13.04 26.10
CA PHE A 209 -8.07 12.20 25.02
C PHE A 209 -8.89 13.03 24.04
N SER A 210 -8.51 12.97 22.76
CA SER A 210 -9.19 13.66 21.67
C SER A 210 -10.17 12.71 20.98
N HIS A 211 -9.65 11.64 20.39
CA HIS A 211 -10.43 10.71 19.57
C HIS A 211 -9.69 9.39 19.39
N ARG A 212 -10.42 8.37 18.96
CA ARG A 212 -9.82 7.11 18.53
C ARG A 212 -9.53 7.17 17.04
N GLU A 213 -8.32 6.81 16.65
CA GLU A 213 -7.96 6.65 15.24
C GLU A 213 -7.86 5.16 14.93
N VAL A 214 -8.53 4.72 13.87
CA VAL A 214 -8.50 3.32 13.42
C VAL A 214 -7.97 3.27 11.99
N THR A 215 -6.84 2.60 11.80
CA THR A 215 -6.25 2.35 10.49
C THR A 215 -6.45 0.90 10.10
N VAL A 216 -7.22 0.68 9.04
CA VAL A 216 -7.47 -0.64 8.45
C VAL A 216 -6.52 -0.84 7.27
N LEU A 217 -5.79 -1.95 7.27
CA LEU A 217 -4.92 -2.36 6.19
C LEU A 217 -5.59 -3.49 5.41
N PHE A 218 -5.83 -3.25 4.12
CA PHE A 218 -6.29 -4.24 3.17
C PHE A 218 -5.12 -4.82 2.37
N VAL A 219 -5.25 -6.09 2.00
CA VAL A 219 -4.45 -6.71 0.95
C VAL A 219 -5.43 -7.08 -0.17
N PRO A 220 -5.48 -6.29 -1.27
CA PRO A 220 -6.36 -6.60 -2.39
C PRO A 220 -5.85 -7.80 -3.18
N ASP A 221 -6.75 -8.60 -3.74
CA ASP A 221 -6.41 -9.60 -4.75
C ASP A 221 -6.29 -8.93 -6.12
N LEU A 222 -5.08 -8.94 -6.66
CA LEU A 222 -4.78 -8.27 -7.92
C LEU A 222 -4.95 -9.17 -9.14
N SER A 223 -5.28 -10.45 -8.93
CA SER A 223 -5.43 -11.45 -9.99
C SER A 223 -6.36 -10.99 -11.13
N GLU A 224 -7.45 -10.31 -10.77
CA GLU A 224 -8.47 -9.79 -11.71
C GLU A 224 -8.22 -8.32 -12.13
N CYS A 225 -7.22 -7.65 -11.56
CA CYS A 225 -6.82 -6.31 -11.96
C CYS A 225 -5.85 -6.31 -13.14
N LEU A 226 -5.32 -7.47 -13.51
CA LEU A 226 -4.36 -7.59 -14.61
C LEU A 226 -5.09 -7.50 -15.95
N PRO A 227 -4.60 -6.65 -16.89
CA PRO A 227 -5.17 -6.62 -18.23
C PRO A 227 -4.95 -7.96 -18.94
N SER A 228 -5.84 -8.29 -19.88
CA SER A 228 -5.57 -9.38 -20.82
C SER A 228 -4.31 -9.08 -21.62
N LEU A 229 -3.65 -10.12 -22.16
CA LEU A 229 -2.45 -9.94 -22.98
C LEU A 229 -2.70 -9.02 -24.19
N ASP A 230 -3.89 -9.12 -24.80
CA ASP A 230 -4.27 -8.28 -25.93
C ASP A 230 -4.49 -6.83 -25.50
N ALA A 231 -5.23 -6.59 -24.41
CA ALA A 231 -5.44 -5.25 -23.87
C ALA A 231 -4.11 -4.59 -23.47
N TRP A 232 -3.22 -5.36 -22.85
CA TRP A 232 -1.86 -4.92 -22.53
C TRP A 232 -1.07 -4.54 -23.78
N ARG A 233 -1.12 -5.37 -24.82
CA ARG A 233 -0.41 -5.12 -26.08
C ARG A 233 -0.92 -3.84 -26.76
N GLU A 234 -2.24 -3.65 -26.81
CA GLU A 234 -2.86 -2.45 -27.36
C GLU A 234 -2.46 -1.19 -26.59
N GLN A 235 -2.53 -1.25 -25.25
CA GLN A 235 -2.15 -0.14 -24.39
C GLN A 235 -0.66 0.23 -24.55
N TRP A 236 0.21 -0.78 -24.65
CA TRP A 236 1.63 -0.60 -24.90
C TRP A 236 1.92 0.06 -26.25
N LEU A 237 1.24 -0.38 -27.32
CA LEU A 237 1.39 0.20 -28.65
C LEU A 237 0.88 1.65 -28.69
N ALA A 238 -0.27 1.92 -28.06
CA ALA A 238 -0.82 3.27 -27.93
C ALA A 238 0.15 4.20 -27.17
N HIS A 239 0.75 3.71 -26.08
CA HIS A 239 1.76 4.45 -25.33
C HIS A 239 2.99 4.77 -26.19
N LYS A 240 3.56 3.78 -26.89
CA LYS A 240 4.70 3.99 -27.80
C LYS A 240 4.41 5.07 -28.85
N LYS A 241 3.21 5.03 -29.45
CA LYS A 241 2.78 6.03 -30.42
C LYS A 241 2.70 7.42 -29.79
N ALA A 242 2.07 7.55 -28.63
CA ALA A 242 1.94 8.83 -27.92
C ALA A 242 3.29 9.45 -27.55
N VAL A 243 4.27 8.61 -27.16
CA VAL A 243 5.65 9.06 -26.88
C VAL A 243 6.32 9.57 -28.15
N ALA A 244 6.27 8.80 -29.24
CA ALA A 244 6.87 9.20 -30.52
C ALA A 244 6.24 10.50 -31.07
N ASP A 245 4.91 10.64 -30.96
CA ASP A 245 4.20 11.85 -31.37
C ASP A 245 4.64 13.05 -30.51
N ARG A 246 4.81 12.89 -29.19
CA ARG A 246 5.29 13.94 -28.28
C ARG A 246 6.73 14.36 -28.62
N GLU A 247 7.62 13.42 -28.92
CA GLU A 247 9.00 13.69 -29.31
C GLU A 247 9.08 14.43 -30.65
N TYR A 248 8.28 14.02 -31.63
CA TYR A 248 8.18 14.68 -32.94
C TYR A 248 7.65 16.12 -32.81
N GLN A 249 6.66 16.36 -31.96
CA GLN A 249 6.17 17.72 -31.70
C GLN A 249 7.22 18.59 -31.00
N LEU A 250 8.06 18.00 -30.13
CA LEU A 250 9.17 18.71 -29.48
C LEU A 250 10.31 19.03 -30.45
N SER A 251 10.61 18.16 -31.43
CA SER A 251 11.62 18.43 -32.45
C SER A 251 11.20 19.57 -33.38
N LEU A 252 9.95 19.55 -33.86
CA LEU A 252 9.39 20.61 -34.71
C LEU A 252 9.42 21.98 -34.02
N LYS A 253 9.08 22.04 -32.72
CA LYS A 253 9.19 23.28 -31.94
C LYS A 253 10.63 23.77 -31.88
N LYS A 254 11.62 22.90 -31.66
CA LYS A 254 13.04 23.28 -31.59
C LYS A 254 13.60 23.78 -32.93
N GLU A 255 13.12 23.26 -34.05
CA GLU A 255 13.52 23.71 -35.39
C GLU A 255 12.94 25.09 -35.72
N GLY A 256 11.66 25.33 -35.42
CA GLY A 256 11.03 26.65 -35.62
C GLY A 256 11.67 27.79 -34.81
N TYR A 257 12.26 27.51 -33.65
CA TYR A 257 13.03 28.50 -32.87
C TYR A 257 14.44 28.79 -33.45
N LYS A 258 14.98 27.92 -34.31
CA LYS A 258 16.28 28.13 -34.96
C LYS A 258 16.17 28.91 -36.27
N GLU A 259 15.05 28.82 -36.97
CA GLU A 259 14.79 29.51 -38.23
C GLU A 259 14.30 30.97 -38.07
N GLY A 260 13.90 31.34 -36.85
CA GLY A 260 13.48 32.70 -36.50
C GLY A 260 14.56 33.60 -35.89
N ARG A 261 15.86 33.24 -36.02
CA ARG A 261 17.00 34.04 -35.55
C ARG A 261 17.87 34.54 -36.68
#